data_AF-A0A947J1Y3-F1
#
_entry.id   AF-A0A947J1Y3-F1
#
_cell.length_a   1.000
_cell.length_b   1.000
_cell.length_c   1.000
_cell.angle_alpha   90.00
_cell.angle_beta   90.00
_cell.angle_gamma   90.00
#
_symmetry.space_group_name_H-M   'P 1'
#
loop_
_entity.id
_entity.type
_entity.pdbx_description
1 polymer ?
#
loop_
_entity_poly.entity_id
_entity_poly.type
_entity_poly.pdbx_seq_one_letter_code
_entity_poly.pdbx_strand_id
1 'polypeptide(L)'
;IGAVDVIPFIPVKNSTLEDCVKVAHKLGADLEKHLHLPVYFYEEATNDPKTKNLADLRAQGYNLKKHRTAGAVAIGARNYLVAYNVNLNTTKLVIAKDIANKIREKNGGLKGIKALGFKIASKKQVQVSINIVNPKLISVKKLTSEISKLAAQAKVEITSTELVGLMPGQVEEATKSFE
;
A
#
# COMPACT_ATOMS: atom_id res chain seq x y z
N ILE A 1 6.85 8.56 12.72
CA ILE A 1 5.39 8.67 12.55
C ILE A 1 5.01 10.07 12.99
N GLY A 2 4.40 10.84 12.10
CA GLY A 2 3.92 12.20 12.36
C GLY A 2 2.42 12.25 12.55
N ALA A 3 1.92 13.42 12.98
CA ALA A 3 0.49 13.70 13.07
C ALA A 3 -0.20 13.53 11.69
N VAL A 4 0.52 13.91 10.63
CA VAL A 4 0.26 13.47 9.26
C VAL A 4 1.42 12.58 8.85
N ASP A 5 1.18 11.27 8.74
CA ASP A 5 2.26 10.30 8.50
C ASP A 5 2.73 10.29 7.04
N VAL A 6 1.79 10.36 6.09
CA VAL A 6 2.09 10.30 4.66
C VAL A 6 1.15 11.18 3.83
N ILE A 7 1.71 11.88 2.84
CA ILE A 7 1.00 12.66 1.83
C ILE A 7 1.43 12.17 0.43
N PRO A 8 0.64 11.28 -0.21
CA PRO A 8 0.92 10.83 -1.57
C PRO A 8 0.25 11.73 -2.61
N PHE A 9 1.00 12.13 -3.63
CA PHE A 9 0.48 12.66 -4.89
C PHE A 9 0.40 11.52 -5.91
N ILE A 10 -0.76 11.38 -6.54
CA ILE A 10 -1.05 10.32 -7.49
C ILE A 10 -1.61 10.97 -8.75
N PRO A 11 -1.03 10.70 -9.93
CA PRO A 11 -1.53 11.29 -11.16
C PRO A 11 -2.91 10.73 -11.48
N VAL A 12 -3.85 11.64 -11.68
CA VAL A 12 -5.19 11.35 -12.19
C VAL A 12 -5.30 11.86 -13.64
N LYS A 13 -6.53 12.01 -14.15
CA LYS A 13 -6.77 12.48 -15.51
C LYS A 13 -6.04 13.80 -15.79
N ASN A 14 -5.34 13.87 -16.92
CA ASN A 14 -4.60 15.04 -17.41
C ASN A 14 -3.45 15.51 -16.49
N SER A 15 -2.86 14.62 -15.70
CA SER A 15 -1.67 14.91 -14.91
C SER A 15 -0.65 13.79 -15.04
N THR A 16 0.63 14.14 -14.96
CA THR A 16 1.73 13.17 -15.02
C THR A 16 2.30 12.90 -13.64
N LEU A 17 3.08 11.82 -13.55
CA LEU A 17 3.84 11.52 -12.34
C LEU A 17 4.88 12.62 -12.06
N GLU A 18 5.44 13.24 -13.10
CA GLU A 18 6.36 14.37 -12.96
C GLU A 18 5.66 15.59 -12.35
N ASP A 19 4.43 15.89 -12.76
CA ASP A 19 3.62 16.97 -12.14
C ASP A 19 3.41 16.69 -10.64
N CYS A 20 3.14 15.44 -10.28
CA CYS A 20 3.00 15.02 -8.89
C CYS A 20 4.30 15.20 -8.09
N VAL A 21 5.47 14.90 -8.69
CA VAL A 21 6.79 15.13 -8.08
C VAL A 21 7.01 16.62 -7.83
N LYS A 22 6.69 17.48 -8.81
CA LYS A 22 6.81 18.94 -8.67
C LYS A 22 5.94 19.46 -7.51
N VAL A 23 4.70 19.01 -7.41
CA VAL A 23 3.79 19.41 -6.32
C VAL A 23 4.26 18.85 -4.97
N ALA A 24 4.76 17.61 -4.93
CA ALA A 24 5.32 17.01 -3.72
C ALA A 24 6.47 17.87 -3.16
N HIS A 25 7.44 18.25 -3.99
CA HIS A 25 8.56 19.10 -3.57
C HIS A 25 8.14 20.51 -3.18
N LYS A 26 7.20 21.11 -3.91
CA LYS A 26 6.64 22.42 -3.55
C LYS A 26 6.00 22.38 -2.16
N LEU A 27 5.12 21.41 -1.90
CA LEU A 27 4.49 21.25 -0.59
C LEU A 27 5.53 21.01 0.50
N GLY A 28 6.54 20.16 0.24
CA GLY A 28 7.59 19.90 1.21
C GLY A 28 8.34 21.17 1.62
N ALA A 29 8.74 22.00 0.64
CA ALA A 29 9.39 23.28 0.90
C ALA A 29 8.50 24.23 1.72
N ASP A 30 7.20 24.29 1.40
CA ASP A 30 6.25 25.13 2.14
C ASP A 30 6.08 24.66 3.61
N LEU A 31 5.98 23.34 3.85
CA LEU A 31 5.88 22.79 5.21
C LEU A 31 7.14 23.02 6.04
N GLU A 32 8.33 22.87 5.45
CA GLU A 32 9.59 23.17 6.13
C GLU A 32 9.71 24.66 6.46
N LYS A 33 9.36 25.53 5.51
CA LYS A 33 9.45 26.99 5.66
C LYS A 33 8.48 27.54 6.70
N HIS A 34 7.21 27.12 6.64
CA HIS A 34 6.14 27.73 7.42
C HIS A 34 5.86 27.03 8.75
N LEU A 35 6.10 25.72 8.82
CA LEU A 35 5.76 24.91 10.00
C LEU A 35 6.99 24.26 10.65
N HIS A 36 8.18 24.43 10.07
CA HIS A 36 9.41 23.80 10.54
C HIS A 36 9.27 22.27 10.70
N LEU A 37 8.44 21.67 9.85
CA LEU A 37 8.18 20.24 9.85
C LEU A 37 9.28 19.51 9.08
N PRO A 38 9.93 18.51 9.68
CA PRO A 38 10.84 17.63 8.94
C PRO A 38 10.08 16.86 7.85
N VAL A 39 10.50 17.04 6.60
CA VAL A 39 9.91 16.39 5.42
C VAL A 39 10.86 15.31 4.90
N TYR A 40 10.30 14.15 4.57
CA TYR A 40 11.03 13.06 3.94
C TYR A 40 10.35 12.66 2.64
N PHE A 41 11.09 12.69 1.55
CA PHE A 41 10.55 12.28 0.26
C PHE A 41 10.66 10.77 0.05
N TYR A 42 9.67 10.17 -0.63
CA TYR A 42 9.63 8.74 -0.91
C TYR A 42 9.07 8.44 -2.32
N GLU A 43 9.21 7.19 -2.78
CA GLU A 43 8.89 6.74 -4.15
C GLU A 43 9.49 7.69 -5.21
N GLU A 44 8.70 8.23 -6.14
CA GLU A 44 9.23 9.02 -7.25
C GLU A 44 9.64 10.44 -6.86
N ALA A 45 9.37 10.86 -5.63
CA ALA A 45 9.85 12.15 -5.11
C ALA A 45 11.27 12.08 -4.52
N THR A 46 11.94 10.92 -4.56
CA THR A 46 13.31 10.76 -4.06
C THR A 46 14.19 9.99 -5.05
N ASN A 47 15.45 10.40 -5.13
CA ASN A 47 16.51 9.68 -5.83
C ASN A 47 17.34 8.80 -4.90
N ASP A 48 17.14 8.90 -3.57
CA ASP A 48 17.85 8.06 -2.60
C ASP A 48 17.18 6.67 -2.50
N PRO A 49 17.89 5.58 -2.87
CA PRO A 49 17.36 4.23 -2.78
C PRO A 49 16.88 3.85 -1.37
N LYS A 50 17.47 4.42 -0.32
CA LYS A 50 17.12 4.11 1.08
C LYS A 50 15.76 4.66 1.50
N THR A 51 15.26 5.65 0.78
CA THR A 51 13.97 6.32 1.07
C THR A 51 12.92 6.03 0.01
N LYS A 52 13.26 5.31 -1.06
CA LYS A 52 12.33 4.94 -2.14
C LYS A 52 11.10 4.20 -1.61
N ASN A 53 11.29 3.24 -0.70
CA ASN A 53 10.19 2.47 -0.12
C ASN A 53 9.71 3.07 1.21
N LEU A 54 8.42 3.38 1.30
CA LEU A 54 7.81 3.96 2.51
C LEU A 54 7.96 3.08 3.76
N ALA A 55 7.91 1.76 3.61
CA ALA A 55 8.05 0.85 4.75
C ALA A 55 9.49 0.91 5.32
N ASP A 56 10.49 1.00 4.44
CA ASP A 56 11.88 1.10 4.84
C ASP A 56 12.17 2.47 5.47
N LEU A 57 11.59 3.54 4.92
CA LEU A 57 11.65 4.89 5.51
C LEU A 57 11.02 4.93 6.92
N ARG A 58 9.86 4.30 7.09
CA ARG A 58 9.19 4.19 8.40
C ARG A 58 9.99 3.36 9.40
N ALA A 59 10.60 2.26 8.95
CA ALA A 59 11.44 1.40 9.80
C ALA A 59 12.69 2.12 10.31
N GLN A 60 13.26 3.03 9.50
CA GLN A 60 14.35 3.92 9.91
C GLN A 60 13.92 5.02 10.90
N GLY A 61 12.61 5.15 11.15
CA GLY A 61 12.07 6.04 12.16
C GLY A 61 12.13 7.53 11.82
N TYR A 62 12.37 7.88 10.55
CA TYR A 62 12.65 9.24 10.04
C TYR A 62 13.88 9.82 10.75
N ASN A 63 15.07 9.77 10.12
CA ASN A 63 16.37 10.10 10.74
C ASN A 63 16.33 11.35 11.65
N LEU A 64 16.08 11.09 12.94
CA LEU A 64 16.32 11.86 14.17
C LEU A 64 15.74 13.28 14.33
N LYS A 65 15.29 13.98 13.28
CA LYS A 65 14.63 15.29 13.42
C LYS A 65 13.11 15.13 13.40
N LYS A 66 12.46 15.50 14.51
CA LYS A 66 11.01 15.48 14.66
C LYS A 66 10.54 16.79 15.27
N HIS A 67 9.50 17.37 14.70
CA HIS A 67 8.75 18.45 15.32
C HIS A 67 8.10 17.94 16.61
N ARG A 68 8.14 18.72 17.69
CA ARG A 68 7.73 18.29 19.04
C ARG A 68 6.30 17.73 19.08
N THR A 69 5.37 18.36 18.38
CA THR A 69 3.94 18.00 18.41
C THR A 69 3.47 17.26 17.17
N ALA A 70 4.19 17.38 16.06
CA ALA A 70 3.73 16.92 14.75
C ALA A 70 4.58 15.79 14.18
N GLY A 71 5.74 15.49 14.78
CA GLY A 71 6.65 14.47 14.28
C GLY A 71 7.30 14.87 12.96
N ALA A 72 7.20 14.00 11.96
CA ALA A 72 7.73 14.19 10.61
C ALA A 72 6.73 13.63 9.60
N VAL A 73 6.76 14.17 8.37
CA VAL A 73 5.84 13.78 7.29
C VAL A 73 6.60 13.13 6.14
N ALA A 74 6.07 12.02 5.61
CA ALA A 74 6.52 11.47 4.33
C ALA A 74 5.70 12.08 3.18
N ILE A 75 6.34 12.65 2.16
CA ILE A 75 5.66 13.15 0.96
C ILE A 75 6.20 12.42 -0.25
N GLY A 76 5.33 11.97 -1.15
CA GLY A 76 5.78 11.22 -2.31
C GLY A 76 4.88 11.39 -3.51
N ALA A 77 5.41 11.01 -4.66
CA ALA A 77 4.67 10.88 -5.90
C ALA A 77 4.71 9.40 -6.31
N ARG A 78 3.57 8.83 -6.67
CA ARG A 78 3.49 7.42 -7.04
C ARG A 78 2.31 7.13 -7.95
N ASN A 79 2.37 6.00 -8.64
CA ASN A 79 1.23 5.44 -9.34
C ASN A 79 0.13 4.99 -8.37
N TYR A 80 -1.05 4.68 -8.94
CA TYR A 80 -2.17 4.14 -8.20
C TYR A 80 -1.79 2.91 -7.37
N LEU A 81 -2.38 2.85 -6.18
CA LEU A 81 -2.32 1.69 -5.32
C LEU A 81 -3.75 1.39 -4.93
N VAL A 82 -4.15 0.13 -5.05
CA VAL A 82 -5.43 -0.37 -4.57
C VAL A 82 -5.19 -1.18 -3.30
N ALA A 83 -5.75 -0.73 -2.18
CA ALA A 83 -5.71 -1.45 -0.92
C ALA A 83 -6.91 -2.38 -0.87
N TYR A 84 -6.65 -3.68 -0.86
CA TYR A 84 -7.66 -4.73 -0.95
C TYR A 84 -7.36 -5.80 0.09
N ASN A 85 -8.35 -6.14 0.89
CA ASN A 85 -8.20 -7.11 1.95
C ASN A 85 -9.12 -8.31 1.71
N VAL A 86 -8.65 -9.49 2.13
CA VAL A 86 -9.43 -10.74 2.08
C VAL A 86 -9.52 -11.31 3.49
N ASN A 87 -10.75 -11.48 3.98
CA ASN A 87 -11.03 -12.05 5.29
C ASN A 87 -11.21 -13.57 5.18
N LEU A 88 -10.61 -14.31 6.11
CA LEU A 88 -10.64 -15.77 6.12
C LEU A 88 -11.42 -16.29 7.33
N ASN A 89 -12.14 -17.39 7.16
CA ASN A 89 -12.93 -18.04 8.20
C ASN A 89 -12.05 -18.82 9.20
N THR A 90 -11.10 -18.14 9.83
CA THR A 90 -10.21 -18.74 10.81
C THR A 90 -9.62 -17.69 11.72
N THR A 91 -9.22 -18.08 12.93
CA THR A 91 -8.45 -17.25 13.88
C THR A 91 -6.95 -17.50 13.80
N LYS A 92 -6.53 -18.49 12.99
CA LYS A 92 -5.14 -18.91 12.85
C LYS A 92 -4.34 -17.93 11.99
N LEU A 93 -3.66 -16.99 12.65
CA LEU A 93 -2.86 -15.95 11.98
C LEU A 93 -1.79 -16.51 11.03
N VAL A 94 -1.27 -17.71 11.34
CA VAL A 94 -0.28 -18.39 10.49
C VAL A 94 -0.81 -18.58 9.06
N ILE A 95 -2.10 -18.91 8.89
CA ILE A 95 -2.69 -19.14 7.56
C ILE A 95 -2.69 -17.84 6.74
N ALA A 96 -3.09 -16.71 7.33
CA ALA A 96 -3.06 -15.42 6.65
C ALA A 96 -1.64 -14.97 6.31
N LYS A 97 -0.67 -15.22 7.21
CA LYS A 97 0.74 -14.91 6.96
C LYS A 97 1.33 -15.78 5.84
N ASP A 98 1.00 -17.06 5.80
CA ASP A 98 1.47 -17.98 4.77
C ASP A 98 0.93 -17.61 3.39
N ILE A 99 -0.38 -17.30 3.30
CA ILE A 99 -1.00 -16.82 2.07
C ILE A 99 -0.36 -15.50 1.64
N ALA A 100 -0.23 -14.53 2.54
CA ALA A 100 0.43 -13.25 2.26
C ALA A 100 1.85 -13.45 1.74
N ASN A 101 2.62 -14.37 2.35
CA ASN A 101 3.98 -14.67 1.93
C ASN A 101 4.03 -15.28 0.53
N LYS A 102 3.11 -16.18 0.18
CA LYS A 102 3.06 -16.82 -1.15
C LYS A 102 2.68 -15.85 -2.27
N ILE A 103 1.79 -14.90 -2.01
CA ILE A 103 1.32 -13.96 -3.06
C ILE A 103 2.22 -12.73 -3.21
N ARG A 104 3.07 -12.42 -2.22
CA ARG A 104 3.89 -11.19 -2.20
C ARG A 104 5.05 -11.25 -3.19
N GLU A 105 5.20 -10.20 -3.98
CA GLU A 105 6.24 -10.09 -5.01
C GLU A 105 7.66 -10.26 -4.45
N LYS A 106 7.95 -9.64 -3.30
CA LYS A 106 9.27 -9.73 -2.64
C LYS A 106 9.69 -11.18 -2.33
N ASN A 107 8.73 -12.10 -2.25
CA ASN A 107 8.96 -13.51 -1.97
C ASN A 107 8.82 -14.39 -3.23
N GLY A 108 8.83 -13.80 -4.43
CA GLY A 108 8.63 -14.51 -5.70
C GLY A 108 7.17 -14.77 -6.09
N GLY A 109 6.23 -14.13 -5.40
CA GLY A 109 4.79 -14.24 -5.69
C GLY A 109 4.34 -13.40 -6.90
N LEU A 110 3.14 -12.87 -6.82
CA LEU A 110 2.49 -12.13 -7.90
C LEU A 110 3.14 -10.74 -8.05
N LYS A 111 3.49 -10.34 -9.29
CA LYS A 111 4.04 -9.01 -9.57
C LYS A 111 3.04 -7.91 -9.21
N GLY A 112 3.53 -6.81 -8.67
CA GLY A 112 2.72 -5.68 -8.22
C GLY A 112 1.97 -5.90 -6.91
N ILE A 113 2.30 -6.95 -6.14
CA ILE A 113 1.60 -7.29 -4.90
C ILE A 113 2.52 -7.14 -3.67
N LYS A 114 2.10 -6.29 -2.73
CA LYS A 114 2.59 -6.27 -1.35
C LYS A 114 1.49 -6.83 -0.45
N ALA A 115 1.77 -7.80 0.41
CA ALA A 115 0.77 -8.41 1.28
C ALA A 115 1.30 -8.67 2.70
N LEU A 116 0.40 -8.63 3.68
CA LEU A 116 0.65 -8.94 5.09
C LEU A 116 -0.56 -9.67 5.69
N GLY A 117 -0.31 -10.52 6.69
CA GLY A 117 -1.36 -11.21 7.45
C GLY A 117 -1.63 -10.54 8.79
N PHE A 118 -2.89 -10.25 9.09
CA PHE A 118 -3.34 -9.59 10.32
C PHE A 118 -4.43 -10.40 11.04
N LYS A 119 -4.53 -10.19 12.35
CA LYS A 119 -5.65 -10.69 13.15
C LYS A 119 -6.68 -9.57 13.31
N ILE A 120 -7.95 -9.88 13.07
CA ILE A 120 -9.06 -8.97 13.34
C ILE A 120 -9.79 -9.46 14.58
N ALA A 121 -9.36 -8.96 15.74
CA ALA A 121 -9.86 -9.41 17.04
C ALA A 121 -11.37 -9.22 17.19
N SER A 122 -11.89 -8.08 16.73
CA SER A 122 -13.33 -7.74 16.79
C SER A 122 -14.22 -8.71 16.00
N LYS A 123 -13.71 -9.28 14.91
CA LYS A 123 -14.43 -10.23 14.05
C LYS A 123 -14.09 -11.70 14.34
N LYS A 124 -13.21 -11.98 15.31
CA LYS A 124 -12.64 -13.33 15.56
C LYS A 124 -12.15 -14.01 14.27
N GLN A 125 -11.49 -13.25 13.40
CA GLN A 125 -11.02 -13.70 12.09
C GLN A 125 -9.58 -13.23 11.82
N VAL A 126 -9.00 -13.70 10.73
CA VAL A 126 -7.73 -13.22 10.19
C VAL A 126 -7.94 -12.66 8.79
N GLN A 127 -7.05 -11.76 8.39
CA GLN A 127 -7.14 -11.03 7.14
C GLN A 127 -5.80 -11.06 6.42
N VAL A 128 -5.85 -11.28 5.11
CA VAL A 128 -4.74 -10.99 4.21
C VAL A 128 -4.95 -9.58 3.70
N SER A 129 -4.13 -8.64 4.16
CA SER A 129 -4.17 -7.25 3.71
C SER A 129 -3.19 -7.03 2.58
N ILE A 130 -3.65 -6.42 1.49
CA ILE A 130 -2.93 -6.41 0.22
C ILE A 130 -2.94 -5.00 -0.36
N ASN A 131 -1.77 -4.58 -0.83
CA ASN A 131 -1.60 -3.40 -1.66
C ASN A 131 -1.23 -3.87 -3.06
N ILE A 132 -2.13 -3.64 -4.02
CA ILE A 132 -1.88 -3.81 -5.44
C ILE A 132 -1.20 -2.52 -5.92
N VAL A 133 0.12 -2.54 -5.99
CA VAL A 133 0.96 -1.37 -6.32
C VAL A 133 1.11 -1.16 -7.83
N ASN A 134 0.76 -2.16 -8.63
CA ASN A 134 0.66 -2.04 -10.07
C ASN A 134 -0.60 -2.73 -10.59
N PRO A 135 -1.75 -2.04 -10.55
CA PRO A 135 -3.04 -2.62 -10.95
C PRO A 135 -3.15 -2.95 -12.46
N LYS A 136 -2.17 -2.56 -13.28
CA LYS A 136 -2.11 -2.95 -14.70
C LYS A 136 -1.63 -4.39 -14.91
N LEU A 137 -0.96 -4.98 -13.92
CA LEU A 137 -0.37 -6.32 -14.03
C LEU A 137 -1.30 -7.44 -13.56
N ILE A 138 -2.24 -7.12 -12.68
CA ILE A 138 -3.12 -8.12 -12.06
C ILE A 138 -4.46 -7.50 -11.67
N SER A 139 -5.53 -8.20 -12.02
CA SER A 139 -6.89 -7.83 -11.62
C SER A 139 -7.20 -8.29 -10.19
N VAL A 140 -8.08 -7.54 -9.50
CA VAL A 140 -8.63 -7.92 -8.18
C VAL A 140 -9.28 -9.31 -8.24
N LYS A 141 -9.97 -9.62 -9.34
CA LYS A 141 -10.61 -10.94 -9.57
C LYS A 141 -9.57 -12.06 -9.61
N LYS A 142 -8.51 -11.92 -10.42
CA LYS A 142 -7.43 -12.91 -10.50
C LYS A 142 -6.73 -13.09 -9.16
N LEU A 143 -6.40 -11.99 -8.48
CA LEU A 143 -5.81 -12.02 -7.15
C LEU A 143 -6.69 -12.76 -6.14
N THR A 144 -8.00 -12.49 -6.14
CA THR A 144 -8.97 -13.15 -5.25
C THR A 144 -9.08 -14.64 -5.56
N SER A 145 -9.07 -15.03 -6.83
CA SER A 145 -9.07 -16.43 -7.25
C SER A 145 -7.83 -17.17 -6.76
N GLU A 146 -6.63 -16.58 -6.90
CA GLU A 146 -5.39 -17.18 -6.38
C GLU A 146 -5.42 -17.34 -4.86
N ILE A 147 -5.94 -16.34 -4.13
CA ILE A 147 -6.10 -16.43 -2.67
C ILE A 147 -7.12 -17.51 -2.30
N SER A 148 -8.22 -17.63 -3.06
CA SER A 148 -9.24 -18.66 -2.83
C SER A 148 -8.66 -20.07 -2.97
N LYS A 149 -7.79 -20.31 -3.96
CA LYS A 149 -7.08 -21.59 -4.12
C LYS A 149 -6.18 -21.89 -2.92
N LEU A 150 -5.41 -20.91 -2.47
CA LEU A 150 -4.52 -21.06 -1.31
C LEU A 150 -5.29 -21.27 0.00
N ALA A 151 -6.43 -20.59 0.17
CA ALA A 151 -7.34 -20.76 1.29
C ALA A 151 -7.93 -22.18 1.31
N ALA A 152 -8.41 -22.66 0.16
CA ALA A 152 -8.94 -24.02 0.01
C ALA A 152 -7.89 -25.10 0.35
N GLN A 153 -6.62 -24.93 -0.09
CA GLN A 153 -5.52 -25.82 0.29
C GLN A 153 -5.28 -25.85 1.80
N ALA A 154 -5.52 -24.73 2.49
CA ALA A 154 -5.44 -24.63 3.94
C ALA A 154 -6.75 -25.02 4.67
N LYS A 155 -7.74 -25.54 3.94
CA LYS A 155 -9.09 -25.91 4.44
C LYS A 155 -9.79 -24.74 5.16
N VAL A 156 -9.64 -23.53 4.62
CA VAL A 156 -10.35 -22.34 5.10
C VAL A 156 -11.05 -21.65 3.92
N GLU A 157 -12.12 -20.94 4.22
CA GLU A 157 -12.91 -20.20 3.23
C GLU A 157 -12.68 -18.70 3.35
N ILE A 158 -12.88 -18.00 2.24
CA ILE A 158 -12.97 -16.54 2.23
C ILE A 158 -14.37 -16.15 2.72
N THR A 159 -14.45 -15.32 3.76
CA THR A 159 -15.73 -14.85 4.29
C THR A 159 -16.20 -13.57 3.64
N SER A 160 -15.28 -12.67 3.35
CA SER A 160 -15.57 -11.41 2.67
C SER A 160 -14.29 -10.81 2.11
N THR A 161 -14.46 -9.80 1.26
CA THR A 161 -13.38 -8.95 0.78
C THR A 161 -13.70 -7.50 1.09
N GLU A 162 -12.68 -6.65 1.11
CA GLU A 162 -12.81 -5.25 1.52
C GLU A 162 -11.87 -4.38 0.68
N LEU A 163 -12.44 -3.41 -0.02
CA LEU A 163 -11.69 -2.33 -0.64
C LEU A 163 -11.49 -1.23 0.41
N VAL A 164 -10.24 -0.86 0.68
CA VAL A 164 -9.93 0.24 1.61
C VAL A 164 -9.66 1.51 0.79
N GLY A 165 -10.58 2.46 0.88
CA GLY A 165 -10.52 3.70 0.13
C GLY A 165 -11.13 3.57 -1.26
N LEU A 166 -10.43 4.08 -2.28
CA LEU A 166 -10.95 4.17 -3.65
C LEU A 166 -10.15 3.28 -4.60
N MET A 167 -10.85 2.77 -5.61
CA MET A 167 -10.26 2.13 -6.79
C MET A 167 -10.56 3.00 -8.02
N PRO A 168 -9.56 3.42 -8.81
CA PRO A 168 -9.81 4.17 -10.04
C PRO A 168 -10.62 3.33 -11.03
N GLY A 169 -11.60 3.93 -11.71
CA GLY A 169 -12.44 3.22 -12.69
C GLY A 169 -11.63 2.52 -13.80
N GLN A 170 -10.49 3.11 -14.21
CA GLN A 170 -9.57 2.49 -15.19
C GLN A 170 -9.00 1.16 -14.71
N VAL A 171 -8.80 1.01 -13.39
CA VAL A 171 -8.36 -0.26 -12.78
C VAL A 171 -9.50 -1.27 -12.82
N GLU A 172 -10.72 -0.84 -12.50
CA GLU A 172 -11.91 -1.70 -12.59
C GLU A 172 -12.15 -2.20 -14.01
N GLU A 173 -12.11 -1.32 -15.01
CA GLU A 173 -12.29 -1.70 -16.42
C GLU A 173 -11.22 -2.71 -16.88
N ALA A 174 -9.96 -2.46 -16.54
CA ALA A 174 -8.89 -3.41 -16.80
C ALA A 174 -9.12 -4.75 -16.11
N THR A 175 -9.81 -4.79 -14.96
CA THR A 175 -10.19 -6.07 -14.33
C THR A 175 -11.27 -6.85 -15.08
N LYS A 176 -12.15 -6.17 -15.83
CA LYS A 176 -13.18 -6.78 -16.69
C LYS A 176 -12.59 -7.35 -17.98
N SER A 177 -11.49 -6.78 -18.49
CA SER A 177 -10.81 -7.24 -19.72
C SER A 177 -10.09 -8.60 -19.60
N PHE A 178 -10.00 -9.17 -18.39
CA PHE A 178 -9.43 -10.51 -18.15
C PHE A 178 -10.52 -11.59 -17.96
N GLU A 179 -11.76 -11.32 -18.40
CA GLU A 179 -12.86 -12.28 -18.53
C GLU A 179 -12.88 -12.90 -19.93
#